data_AF-A0A964ZS32-F1
#
_entry.id   AF-A0A964ZS32-F1
#
_cell.length_a   1.000
_cell.length_b   1.000
_cell.length_c   1.000
_cell.angle_alpha   90.00
_cell.angle_beta   90.00
_cell.angle_gamma   90.00
#
_symmetry.space_group_name_H-M   'P 1'
#
loop_
_entity.id
_entity.type
_entity.pdbx_description
1 polymer ?
#
loop_
_entity_poly.entity_id
_entity_poly.type
_entity_poly.pdbx_seq_one_letter_code
_entity_poly.pdbx_strand_id
1 'polypeptide(L)'
;MTRAATARTASPAASAPWSTLVPAEQIGFGVYVHIPFCRHKCDYCAFATFTDRAHLVERYLAALRVEIERIARRTNAVACCLDHLCRWGNPFAR
;
A
#
# COMPACT_ATOMS: atom_id res chain seq x y z
N MET A 1 -18.61 24.98 32.68
CA MET A 1 -17.30 24.44 32.24
C MET A 1 -17.44 23.87 30.83
N THR A 2 -17.48 24.73 29.81
CA THR A 2 -17.66 24.35 28.39
C THR A 2 -16.30 24.14 27.74
N ARG A 3 -16.02 22.91 27.32
CA ARG A 3 -14.78 22.51 26.66
C ARG A 3 -14.87 22.90 25.18
N ALA A 4 -14.06 23.87 24.76
CA ALA A 4 -14.01 24.35 23.39
C ALA A 4 -13.63 23.21 22.43
N ALA A 5 -14.48 22.94 21.43
CA ALA A 5 -14.20 22.01 20.37
C ALA A 5 -13.20 22.66 19.39
N THR A 6 -11.95 22.23 19.42
CA THR A 6 -10.96 22.57 18.38
C THR A 6 -11.42 21.96 17.06
N ALA A 7 -11.94 22.78 16.16
CA ALA A 7 -12.26 22.39 14.79
C ALA A 7 -10.97 21.92 14.10
N ARG A 8 -10.92 20.62 13.75
CA ARG A 8 -9.89 20.10 12.85
C ARG A 8 -10.24 20.60 11.45
N THR A 9 -9.53 21.62 10.98
CA THR A 9 -9.54 22.00 9.57
C THR A 9 -9.02 20.81 8.77
N ALA A 10 -9.89 20.17 7.98
CA ALA A 10 -9.49 19.12 7.05
C ALA A 10 -8.54 19.73 6.00
N SER A 11 -7.37 19.11 5.81
CA SER A 11 -6.45 19.51 4.75
C SER A 11 -7.12 19.25 3.39
N PRO A 12 -7.05 20.20 2.43
CA PRO A 12 -7.70 20.07 1.12
C PRO A 12 -7.19 18.88 0.28
N ALA A 13 -6.09 18.25 0.69
CA ALA A 13 -5.58 17.01 0.09
C ALA A 13 -6.46 15.77 0.37
N ALA A 14 -7.36 15.81 1.35
CA ALA A 14 -8.17 14.66 1.74
C ALA A 14 -9.34 14.35 0.79
N SER A 15 -9.72 15.29 -0.08
CA SER A 15 -10.86 15.17 -1.00
C SER A 15 -10.49 15.08 -2.48
N ALA A 16 -9.22 15.27 -2.83
CA ALA A 16 -8.77 15.08 -4.20
C ALA A 16 -8.68 13.58 -4.49
N PRO A 17 -9.15 13.09 -5.65
CA PRO A 17 -8.88 11.72 -6.05
C PRO A 17 -7.36 11.54 -6.17
N TRP A 18 -6.86 10.36 -5.80
CA TRP A 18 -5.42 10.08 -5.78
C TRP A 18 -4.73 10.38 -7.12
N SER A 19 -5.49 10.36 -8.22
CA SER A 19 -5.06 10.72 -9.58
C SER A 19 -4.72 12.19 -9.79
N THR A 20 -5.12 13.09 -8.88
CA THR A 20 -4.78 14.53 -8.95
C THR A 20 -3.54 14.88 -8.12
N LEU A 21 -3.07 13.97 -7.26
CA LEU A 21 -1.86 14.15 -6.47
C LEU A 21 -0.58 13.83 -7.26
N VAL A 22 -0.72 13.23 -8.45
CA VAL A 22 0.38 12.79 -9.30
C VAL A 22 0.13 13.31 -10.72
N PRO A 23 1.09 14.03 -11.34
CA PRO A 23 0.98 14.44 -12.75
C PRO A 23 0.72 13.23 -13.66
N ALA A 24 -0.14 13.35 -14.67
CA ALA A 24 -0.55 12.23 -15.54
C ALA A 24 0.65 11.55 -16.24
N GLU A 25 1.69 12.32 -16.50
CA GLU A 25 2.98 11.90 -17.05
C GLU A 25 3.86 11.07 -16.09
N GLN A 26 3.48 10.98 -14.81
CA GLN A 26 4.06 10.10 -13.79
C GLN A 26 3.17 8.91 -13.43
N ILE A 27 2.00 8.75 -14.07
CA ILE A 27 1.16 7.56 -13.87
C ILE A 27 1.80 6.40 -14.64
N GLY A 28 2.77 5.76 -13.99
CA GLY A 28 3.43 4.55 -14.46
C GLY A 28 2.60 3.29 -14.20
N PHE A 29 3.30 2.17 -14.12
CA PHE A 29 2.74 0.87 -13.75
C PHE A 29 2.25 0.87 -12.28
N GLY A 30 1.03 0.38 -12.06
CA GLY A 30 0.43 0.22 -10.72
C GLY A 30 0.26 -1.26 -10.34
N VAL A 31 0.45 -1.57 -9.05
CA VAL A 31 0.29 -2.92 -8.50
C VAL A 31 -0.76 -2.92 -7.39
N TYR A 32 -1.68 -3.87 -7.47
CA TYR A 32 -2.60 -4.19 -6.38
C TYR A 32 -2.10 -5.41 -5.62
N VAL A 33 -1.97 -5.29 -4.29
CA VAL A 33 -1.58 -6.38 -3.41
C VAL A 33 -2.71 -6.63 -2.42
N HIS A 34 -3.25 -7.85 -2.42
CA HIS A 34 -4.23 -8.27 -1.40
C HIS A 34 -3.50 -8.57 -0.09
N ILE A 35 -4.06 -8.16 1.06
CA ILE A 35 -3.51 -8.48 2.39
C ILE A 35 -4.60 -9.19 3.20
N PRO A 36 -4.56 -10.53 3.33
CA PRO A 36 -5.65 -11.31 3.90
C PRO A 36 -5.57 -11.47 5.42
N PHE A 37 -4.76 -10.69 6.14
CA PHE A 37 -4.55 -10.86 7.59
C PHE A 37 -5.19 -9.71 8.36
N CYS A 38 -6.01 -10.04 9.35
CA CYS A 38 -6.62 -9.07 10.24
C CYS A 38 -6.42 -9.52 11.69
N ARG A 39 -6.25 -8.59 12.63
CA ARG A 39 -6.26 -8.93 14.06
C ARG A 39 -7.66 -9.32 14.54
N HIS A 40 -8.68 -8.72 13.95
CA HIS A 40 -10.10 -8.94 14.22
C HIS A 40 -10.89 -8.69 12.93
N LYS A 41 -12.03 -9.38 12.76
CA LYS A 41 -12.91 -9.20 11.60
C LYS A 41 -14.09 -8.30 11.98
N CYS A 42 -14.21 -7.14 11.34
CA CYS A 42 -15.35 -6.25 11.54
C CYS A 42 -16.65 -6.88 11.01
N ASP A 43 -17.79 -6.53 11.60
CA ASP A 43 -19.10 -7.11 11.24
C ASP A 43 -19.54 -6.80 9.80
N TYR A 44 -19.07 -5.68 9.26
CA TYR A 44 -19.33 -5.26 7.88
C TYR A 44 -18.26 -5.75 6.88
N CYS A 45 -17.25 -6.51 7.33
CA CYS A 45 -16.12 -6.88 6.49
C CYS A 45 -16.52 -7.93 5.44
N ALA A 46 -16.55 -7.52 4.18
CA ALA A 46 -16.80 -8.37 3.01
C ALA A 46 -15.52 -8.90 2.32
N PHE A 47 -14.33 -8.59 2.86
CA PHE A 47 -13.07 -9.01 2.27
C PHE A 47 -12.66 -10.42 2.70
N ALA A 48 -11.99 -11.14 1.81
CA ALA A 48 -11.37 -12.44 2.09
C ALA A 48 -10.18 -12.27 3.04
N THR A 49 -10.44 -12.39 4.35
CA THR A 49 -9.49 -12.14 5.44
C THR A 49 -9.55 -13.26 6.47
N PHE A 50 -8.43 -13.47 7.17
CA PHE A 50 -8.24 -14.46 8.22
C PHE A 50 -7.78 -13.75 9.50
N THR A 51 -8.31 -14.17 10.64
CA THR A 51 -7.97 -13.61 11.97
C THR A 51 -7.09 -14.53 12.81
N ASP A 52 -6.96 -15.78 12.42
CA ASP A 52 -6.29 -16.87 13.14
C ASP A 52 -4.98 -17.32 12.48
N ARG A 53 -4.53 -16.61 11.44
CA ARG A 53 -3.39 -17.02 10.59
C ARG A 53 -2.18 -16.09 10.64
N ALA A 54 -2.01 -15.35 11.73
CA ALA A 54 -0.87 -14.46 11.91
C ALA A 54 0.49 -15.17 11.76
N HIS A 55 0.56 -16.46 12.14
CA HIS A 55 1.75 -17.30 11.98
C HIS A 55 2.18 -17.52 10.52
N LEU A 56 1.32 -17.22 9.54
CA LEU A 56 1.63 -17.35 8.11
C LEU A 56 2.15 -16.04 7.49
N VAL A 57 2.17 -14.93 8.22
CA VAL A 57 2.52 -13.60 7.68
C VAL A 57 3.91 -13.62 7.05
N GLU A 58 4.92 -14.14 7.75
CA GLU A 58 6.30 -14.21 7.23
C GLU A 58 6.38 -15.05 5.95
N ARG A 59 5.73 -16.21 5.95
CA ARG A 59 5.68 -17.10 4.78
C ARG A 59 4.96 -16.43 3.60
N TYR A 60 3.91 -15.66 3.88
CA TYR A 60 3.19 -14.90 2.87
C TYR A 60 4.06 -13.80 2.26
N LEU A 61 4.77 -13.02 3.09
CA LEU A 61 5.66 -11.96 2.62
C LEU A 61 6.83 -12.53 1.79
N ALA A 62 7.39 -13.67 2.20
CA ALA A 62 8.41 -14.38 1.42
C ALA A 62 7.88 -14.81 0.05
N ALA A 63 6.68 -15.40 -0.01
CA ALA A 63 6.05 -15.79 -1.25
C ALA A 63 5.70 -14.58 -2.15
N LEU A 64 5.19 -13.50 -1.54
CA LEU A 64 4.85 -12.26 -2.23
C LEU A 64 6.08 -11.66 -2.91
N ARG A 65 7.24 -11.66 -2.24
CA ARG A 65 8.51 -11.20 -2.84
C ARG A 65 8.86 -12.02 -4.07
N VAL A 66 8.81 -13.35 -3.98
CA VAL A 66 9.12 -14.25 -5.11
C VAL A 66 8.17 -13.99 -6.28
N GLU A 67 6.89 -13.76 -6.01
CA GLU A 67 5.90 -13.47 -7.05
C GLU A 67 6.13 -12.11 -7.71
N ILE A 68 6.46 -11.06 -6.93
CA ILE A 68 6.83 -9.76 -7.48
C ILE A 68 8.05 -9.88 -8.40
N GLU A 69 9.09 -10.59 -7.96
CA GLU A 69 10.29 -10.82 -8.78
C GLU A 69 9.96 -11.62 -10.05
N ARG A 70 9.03 -12.58 -9.95
CA ARG A 70 8.58 -13.38 -11.10
C ARG A 70 7.79 -12.54 -12.12
N ILE A 71 6.85 -11.73 -11.65
CA ILE A 71 6.05 -10.83 -12.50
C ILE A 71 6.95 -9.77 -13.11
N ALA A 72 7.94 -9.27 -12.36
CA ALA A 72 8.88 -8.30 -12.86
C ALA A 72 9.75 -8.82 -14.00
N ARG A 73 10.18 -10.08 -13.94
CA ARG A 73 10.87 -10.73 -15.06
C ARG A 73 9.97 -10.95 -16.27
N ARG A 74 8.66 -11.15 -16.08
CA ARG A 74 7.70 -11.40 -17.16
C ARG A 74 7.22 -10.13 -17.86
N THR A 75 7.22 -9.01 -17.15
CA THR A 75 6.65 -7.76 -17.65
C THR A 75 7.78 -6.73 -17.71
N ASN A 76 8.17 -6.33 -18.92
CA ASN A 76 9.21 -5.31 -19.14
C ASN A 76 8.86 -3.94 -18.49
N ALA A 77 7.61 -3.79 -18.04
CA ALA A 77 7.10 -2.64 -17.29
C ALA A 77 7.62 -2.55 -15.84
N VAL A 78 7.97 -3.66 -15.19
CA VAL A 78 8.42 -3.64 -13.78
C VAL A 78 9.93 -3.53 -13.65
N ALA A 79 10.68 -3.77 -14.74
CA ALA A 79 12.12 -3.51 -14.79
C ALA A 79 12.43 -2.03 -14.48
N CYS A 80 11.64 -1.10 -15.04
CA CYS A 80 11.76 0.34 -14.78
C CYS A 80 11.42 0.70 -13.32
N CYS A 81 10.46 0.00 -12.68
CA CYS A 81 10.06 0.27 -11.30
C CYS A 81 10.94 -0.40 -10.23
N LEU A 82 11.57 -1.55 -10.49
CA LEU A 82 12.54 -2.14 -9.56
C LEU A 82 13.82 -1.29 -9.48
N ASP A 83 14.26 -0.71 -10.60
CA ASP A 83 15.31 0.31 -10.57
C ASP A 83 14.89 1.55 -9.75
N HIS A 84 13.60 1.91 -9.76
CA HIS A 84 13.08 3.01 -8.94
C HIS A 84 12.84 2.64 -7.46
N LEU A 85 12.47 1.39 -7.12
CA LEU A 85 12.34 0.90 -5.74
C LEU A 85 13.70 0.70 -5.07
N CYS A 86 14.73 0.27 -5.82
CA CYS A 86 16.11 0.28 -5.33
C CYS A 86 16.67 1.70 -5.17
N ARG A 87 16.15 2.69 -5.92
CA ARG A 87 16.52 4.12 -5.81
C ARG A 87 15.64 4.91 -4.83
N TRP A 88 14.48 4.39 -4.41
CA TRP A 88 13.72 4.83 -3.24
C TRP A 88 14.44 4.33 -1.97
N GLY A 89 15.71 4.69 -1.88
CA GLY A 89 16.50 4.60 -0.68
C GLY A 89 15.78 5.40 0.41
N ASN A 90 15.43 4.68 1.47
CA ASN A 90 15.28 5.14 2.84
C ASN A 90 15.15 6.67 3.03
N PRO A 91 13.93 7.23 3.18
CA PRO A 91 13.76 8.62 3.61
C PRO A 91 14.23 8.88 5.07
N PHE A 92 14.64 7.84 5.81
CA PHE A 92 15.23 7.91 7.16
C PHE A 92 16.76 7.71 7.18
N ALA A 93 17.45 7.75 6.03
CA ALA A 93 18.93 7.71 5.98
C ALA A 93 19.55 9.12 6.09
N ARG A 94 19.08 9.92 7.04
CA ARG A 94 19.73 11.16 7.50
C ARG A 94 19.73 11.22 9.01
#